data_AF-A0A117I9K0-F1
#
_entry.id   AF-A0A117I9K0-F1
#
_cell.length_a   1.000
_cell.length_b   1.000
_cell.length_c   1.000
_cell.angle_alpha   90.00
_cell.angle_beta   90.00
_cell.angle_gamma   90.00
#
_symmetry.space_group_name_H-M   'P 1'
#
loop_
_entity.id
_entity.type
_entity.pdbx_description
1 polymer ?
#
loop_
_entity_poly.entity_id
_entity_poly.type
_entity_poly.pdbx_seq_one_letter_code
_entity_poly.pdbx_strand_id
1 'polypeptide(L)'
;MVPEFQRGDAVVFVRAQTTHTVGAPNAQRVSVTVGVVVSVTRDGRIKSYRSGADGSPVQLHRHSVEHRAQAYRLPRTGWDIDAIAAYCAARPWAHAPQHRGAPFNGLDQARAELRQFRLGAAV
;
A
#
# COMPACT_ATOMS: atom_id res chain seq x y z
N MET A 1 -6.08 4.47 24.48
CA MET A 1 -5.84 4.95 23.11
C MET A 1 -5.67 3.72 22.23
N VAL A 2 -6.58 3.47 21.29
CA VAL A 2 -6.50 2.28 20.41
C VAL A 2 -5.38 2.54 19.40
N PRO A 3 -4.41 1.63 19.22
CA PRO A 3 -3.33 1.85 18.26
C PRO A 3 -3.92 1.99 16.85
N GLU A 4 -3.45 3.01 16.13
CA GLU A 4 -3.92 3.36 14.79
C GLU A 4 -3.74 2.18 13.83
N PHE A 5 -2.59 1.49 13.89
CA PHE A 5 -2.28 0.25 13.15
C PHE A 5 -1.93 -0.90 14.08
N GLN A 6 -2.23 -2.14 13.66
CA GLN A 6 -1.84 -3.36 14.37
C GLN A 6 -1.09 -4.32 13.45
N ARG A 7 -0.28 -5.20 14.05
CA ARG A 7 0.41 -6.26 13.32
C ARG A 7 -0.60 -7.16 12.61
N GLY A 8 -0.36 -7.44 11.33
CA GLY A 8 -1.21 -8.25 10.47
C GLY A 8 -2.30 -7.48 9.74
N ASP A 9 -2.51 -6.19 10.04
CA ASP A 9 -3.36 -5.34 9.20
C ASP A 9 -2.69 -5.07 7.87
N ALA A 10 -3.48 -4.85 6.82
CA ALA A 10 -2.96 -4.22 5.61
C ALA A 10 -2.92 -2.70 5.77
N VAL A 11 -1.94 -2.09 5.12
CA VAL A 11 -1.77 -0.65 5.01
C VAL A 11 -1.71 -0.27 3.53
N VAL A 12 -2.39 0.83 3.20
CA VAL A 12 -2.31 1.47 1.88
C VAL A 12 -1.65 2.83 2.05
N PHE A 13 -0.45 2.98 1.50
CA PHE A 13 0.25 4.26 1.43
C PHE A 13 -0.12 4.96 0.12
N VAL A 14 -0.56 6.21 0.21
CA VAL A 14 -0.85 7.08 -0.94
C VAL A 14 0.18 8.21 -0.96
N ARG A 15 0.86 8.35 -2.09
CA ARG A 15 1.92 9.32 -2.30
C ARG A 15 1.65 10.14 -3.55
N ALA A 16 1.68 11.47 -3.43
CA ALA A 16 1.86 12.34 -4.59
C ALA A 16 3.36 12.43 -4.92
N GLN A 17 3.72 12.13 -6.15
CA GLN A 17 5.08 12.24 -6.68
C GLN A 17 5.08 13.25 -7.83
N THR A 18 6.06 14.14 -7.82
CA THR A 18 6.34 14.96 -9.00
C THR A 18 7.44 14.27 -9.78
N THR A 19 7.14 13.91 -11.02
CA THR A 19 8.10 13.31 -11.94
C THR A 19 8.74 14.44 -12.72
N HIS A 20 10.05 14.59 -12.54
CA HIS A 20 10.85 15.55 -13.29
C HIS A 20 11.48 14.81 -14.47
N THR A 21 11.05 15.13 -15.69
CA THR A 21 11.63 14.61 -16.92
C THR A 21 12.33 15.76 -17.63
N VAL A 22 13.64 15.63 -17.88
CA VAL A 22 14.41 16.67 -18.57
C VAL A 22 13.84 16.88 -19.97
N GLY A 23 13.42 18.11 -20.27
CA GLY A 23 12.82 18.47 -21.56
C GLY A 23 11.29 18.30 -21.67
N ALA A 24 10.61 17.87 -20.60
CA ALA A 24 9.15 17.76 -20.56
C ALA A 24 8.57 18.48 -19.32
N PRO A 25 7.29 18.91 -19.36
CA PRO A 25 6.64 19.50 -18.19
C PRO A 25 6.59 18.50 -17.02
N ASN A 26 6.75 19.01 -15.80
CA ASN A 26 6.65 18.21 -14.59
C ASN A 26 5.28 17.54 -14.52
N ALA A 27 5.26 16.22 -14.33
CA ALA A 27 4.03 15.46 -14.21
C ALA A 27 3.80 15.08 -12.74
N GLN A 28 2.69 15.53 -12.16
CA GLN A 28 2.24 15.01 -10.86
C GLN A 28 1.60 13.64 -11.06
N ARG A 29 2.03 12.67 -10.26
CA ARG A 29 1.55 11.30 -10.28
C ARG A 29 1.21 10.85 -8.87
N VAL A 30 0.07 10.20 -8.68
CA VAL A 30 -0.24 9.51 -7.43
C VAL A 30 0.25 8.07 -7.55
N SER A 31 1.01 7.63 -6.55
CA SER A 31 1.47 6.26 -6.39
C SER A 31 0.85 5.68 -5.14
N VAL A 32 0.34 4.46 -5.25
CA VAL A 32 -0.24 3.72 -4.13
C VAL A 32 0.57 2.47 -3.89
N THR A 33 1.03 2.28 -2.65
CA THR A 33 1.75 1.08 -2.21
C THR A 33 0.90 0.36 -1.18
N VAL A 34 0.76 -0.96 -1.32
CA VAL A 34 0.06 -1.80 -0.34
C VAL A 34 1.07 -2.68 0.38
N GLY A 35 0.85 -2.90 1.66
CA GLY A 35 1.69 -3.78 2.47
C GLY A 35 0.96 -4.37 3.66
N VAL A 36 1.57 -5.37 4.28
CA VAL A 36 1.08 -6.02 5.50
C VAL A 36 1.95 -5.61 6.68
N VAL A 37 1.36 -5.01 7.71
CA VAL A 37 2.08 -4.50 8.88
C VAL A 37 2.74 -5.65 9.65
N VAL A 38 4.05 -5.58 9.84
CA VAL A 38 4.82 -6.59 10.58
C VAL A 38 5.12 -6.13 12.00
N SER A 39 5.44 -4.84 12.18
CA SER A 39 5.79 -4.26 13.48
C SER A 39 5.25 -2.85 13.61
N VAL A 40 4.83 -2.50 14.82
CA VAL A 40 4.33 -1.18 15.20
C VAL A 40 5.07 -0.65 16.43
N THR A 41 5.11 0.66 16.60
CA THR A 41 5.56 1.32 17.83
C THR A 41 4.51 1.17 18.93
N ARG A 42 4.89 1.48 20.16
CA ARG A 42 3.96 1.55 21.30
C ARG A 42 2.78 2.49 21.05
N ASP A 43 3.01 3.54 20.27
CA ASP A 43 2.01 4.56 19.93
C ASP A 43 1.17 4.18 18.69
N GLY A 44 1.34 2.98 18.14
CA GLY A 44 0.54 2.47 17.01
C GLY A 44 1.01 2.93 15.63
N ARG A 45 2.22 3.51 15.50
CA ARG A 45 2.82 3.85 14.20
C ARG A 45 3.51 2.63 13.59
N ILE A 46 3.50 2.51 12.26
CA ILE A 46 4.14 1.39 11.56
C ILE A 46 5.67 1.54 11.65
N LYS A 47 6.36 0.50 12.14
CA LYS A 47 7.83 0.39 12.12
C LYS A 47 8.33 -0.37 10.90
N SER A 48 7.62 -1.44 10.54
CA SER A 48 7.94 -2.24 9.35
C SER A 48 6.70 -2.92 8.81
N TYR A 49 6.72 -3.16 7.50
CA TYR A 49 5.68 -3.89 6.78
C TYR A 49 6.33 -4.83 5.76
N ARG A 50 5.59 -5.85 5.33
CA ARG A 50 5.94 -6.64 4.15
C ARG A 50 5.25 -6.01 2.95
N SER A 51 6.03 -5.67 1.95
CA SER A 51 5.53 -5.13 0.69
C SER A 51 4.56 -6.12 0.06
N GLY A 52 3.37 -5.65 -0.33
CA GLY A 52 2.43 -6.46 -1.10
C GLY A 52 2.92 -6.73 -2.52
N ALA A 53 3.94 -6.01 -2.99
CA ALA A 53 4.49 -6.13 -4.32
C ALA A 53 5.29 -7.42 -4.54
N ASP A 54 6.13 -7.74 -3.57
CA ASP A 54 7.18 -8.76 -3.69
C ASP A 54 7.41 -9.50 -2.36
N GLY A 55 6.64 -9.19 -1.32
CA GLY A 55 6.80 -9.77 0.01
C GLY A 55 8.03 -9.26 0.77
N SER A 56 8.80 -8.33 0.20
CA SER A 56 10.03 -7.85 0.79
C SER A 56 9.76 -7.14 2.13
N PRO A 57 10.61 -7.36 3.16
CA PRO A 57 10.49 -6.62 4.40
C PRO A 57 10.96 -5.18 4.19
N VAL A 58 10.09 -4.22 4.49
CA VAL A 58 10.38 -2.78 4.42
C VAL A 58 10.38 -2.22 5.84
N GLN A 59 11.51 -1.65 6.24
CA GLN A 59 11.62 -0.92 7.49
C GLN A 59 11.40 0.57 7.25
N LEU A 60 10.48 1.16 8.01
CA LEU A 60 10.18 2.58 7.93
C LEU A 60 11.13 3.36 8.83
N HIS A 61 11.96 4.16 8.19
CA HIS A 61 12.81 5.15 8.83
C HIS A 61 12.20 6.55 8.65
N ARG A 62 12.68 7.53 9.42
CA ARG A 62 12.27 8.95 9.30
C ARG A 62 12.38 9.50 7.87
N HIS A 63 13.31 8.96 7.09
CA HIS A 63 13.59 9.36 5.71
C HIS A 63 12.93 8.45 4.67
N SER A 64 12.24 7.38 5.09
CA SER A 64 11.49 6.53 4.17
C SER A 64 10.39 7.35 3.52
N VAL A 65 10.18 7.12 2.22
CA VAL A 65 9.25 7.93 1.44
C VAL A 65 7.81 7.73 1.94
N GLU A 66 7.51 6.53 2.42
CA GLU A 66 6.24 6.12 3.01
C GLU A 66 6.00 6.75 4.41
N HIS A 67 7.05 7.23 5.09
CA HIS A 67 6.90 7.91 6.39
C HIS A 67 6.18 9.26 6.27
N ARG A 68 6.17 9.87 5.08
CA ARG A 68 5.44 11.13 4.79
C ARG A 68 4.18 10.91 3.96
N ALA A 69 3.88 9.66 3.60
CA ALA A 69 2.71 9.32 2.82
C ALA A 69 1.44 9.31 3.70
N GLN A 70 0.29 9.55 3.09
CA GLN A 70 -0.98 9.25 3.75
C GLN A 70 -1.12 7.74 3.86
N ALA A 71 -1.44 7.23 5.05
CA ALA A 71 -1.58 5.80 5.30
C ALA A 71 -3.03 5.48 5.69
N TYR A 72 -3.65 4.54 4.99
CA TYR A 72 -4.97 4.03 5.30
C TYR A 72 -4.88 2.60 5.82
N ARG A 73 -5.63 2.32 6.89
CA ARG A 73 -5.69 1.00 7.50
C ARG A 73 -6.78 0.13 6.91
N LEU A 74 -6.42 -1.11 6.62
CA LEU A 74 -7.33 -2.21 6.27
C LEU A 74 -7.24 -3.27 7.38
N PRO A 75 -8.20 -3.29 8.34
CA PRO A 75 -8.11 -4.18 9.49
C PRO A 75 -8.25 -5.65 9.07
N ARG A 76 -7.40 -6.52 9.60
CA ARG A 76 -7.41 -7.96 9.26
C ARG A 76 -8.73 -8.68 9.53
N THR A 77 -9.57 -8.13 10.41
CA THR A 77 -10.87 -8.70 10.77
C THR A 77 -11.95 -8.51 9.72
N GLY A 78 -11.78 -7.54 8.81
CA GLY A 78 -12.76 -7.20 7.78
C GLY A 78 -12.24 -7.37 6.35
N TRP A 79 -11.02 -7.85 6.18
CA TRP A 79 -10.35 -7.93 4.89
C TRP A 79 -9.51 -9.20 4.80
N ASP A 80 -9.54 -9.84 3.64
CA ASP A 80 -8.67 -10.95 3.29
C ASP A 80 -7.28 -10.41 2.92
N ILE A 81 -6.43 -10.28 3.93
CA ILE A 81 -5.10 -9.69 3.80
C ILE A 81 -4.18 -10.52 2.91
N ASP A 82 -4.31 -11.85 2.98
CA ASP A 82 -3.49 -12.76 2.18
C ASP A 82 -3.90 -12.70 0.71
N ALA A 83 -5.19 -12.63 0.41
CA ALA A 83 -5.67 -12.40 -0.95
C ALA A 83 -5.25 -11.03 -1.49
N ILE A 84 -5.29 -9.98 -0.67
CA ILE A 84 -4.78 -8.65 -1.05
C ILE A 84 -3.29 -8.71 -1.40
N ALA A 85 -2.48 -9.35 -0.57
CA ALA A 85 -1.05 -9.47 -0.81
C ALA A 85 -0.75 -10.28 -2.09
N ALA A 86 -1.45 -11.41 -2.29
CA ALA A 86 -1.32 -12.22 -3.50
C ALA A 86 -1.75 -11.45 -4.76
N TYR A 87 -2.85 -10.72 -4.68
CA TYR A 87 -3.35 -9.86 -5.76
C TYR A 87 -2.33 -8.78 -6.14
N CYS A 88 -1.79 -8.11 -5.13
CA CYS A 88 -0.76 -7.09 -5.31
C CYS A 88 0.49 -7.66 -5.99
N ALA A 89 0.98 -8.82 -5.53
CA ALA A 89 2.19 -9.44 -6.05
C ALA A 89 2.04 -9.95 -7.49
N ALA A 90 0.86 -10.47 -7.84
CA ALA A 90 0.57 -10.94 -9.19
C ALA A 90 0.41 -9.81 -10.22
N ARG A 91 0.14 -8.58 -9.77
CA ARG A 91 -0.31 -7.50 -10.64
C ARG A 91 0.83 -6.81 -11.40
N PRO A 92 0.72 -6.67 -12.73
CA PRO A 92 1.71 -5.99 -13.55
C PRO A 92 1.59 -4.46 -13.48
N TRP A 93 2.72 -3.75 -13.59
CA TRP A 93 2.77 -2.29 -13.57
C TRP A 93 1.97 -1.66 -14.71
N ALA A 94 1.11 -0.69 -14.38
CA ALA A 94 0.17 -0.11 -15.34
C ALA A 94 0.82 0.53 -16.57
N HIS A 95 2.06 1.02 -16.44
CA HIS A 95 2.82 1.61 -17.56
C HIS A 95 4.06 0.79 -17.94
N ALA A 96 4.28 -0.35 -17.30
CA ALA A 96 5.44 -1.19 -17.54
C ALA A 96 5.10 -2.66 -17.21
N PRO A 97 4.24 -3.30 -18.02
CA PRO A 97 3.60 -4.58 -17.69
C PRO A 97 4.58 -5.75 -17.47
N GLN A 98 5.83 -5.60 -17.89
CA GLN A 98 6.93 -6.51 -17.60
C GLN A 98 7.35 -6.54 -16.12
N HIS A 99 7.00 -5.51 -15.32
CA HIS A 99 7.25 -5.46 -13.88
C HIS A 99 5.98 -5.83 -13.11
N ARG A 100 6.15 -6.50 -11.97
CA ARG A 100 5.04 -6.91 -11.08
C ARG A 100 5.12 -6.20 -9.73
N GLY A 101 4.03 -6.23 -8.98
CA GLY A 101 4.01 -5.85 -7.58
C GLY A 101 3.28 -4.53 -7.27
N ALA A 102 1.95 -4.53 -7.44
CA ALA A 102 0.97 -3.50 -7.09
C ALA A 102 1.17 -2.08 -7.64
N PRO A 103 0.52 -1.74 -8.77
CA PRO A 103 0.68 -0.47 -9.47
C PRO A 103 -0.68 0.20 -9.69
N PHE A 104 -1.36 0.55 -8.60
CA PHE A 104 -2.59 1.33 -8.75
C PHE A 104 -2.23 2.74 -9.23
N ASN A 105 -2.95 3.24 -10.24
CA ASN A 105 -2.76 4.57 -10.80
C ASN A 105 -3.43 5.67 -9.96
N GLY A 106 -4.03 5.32 -8.83
CA GLY A 106 -4.67 6.24 -7.91
C GLY A 106 -5.41 5.54 -6.79
N LEU A 107 -5.79 6.31 -5.78
CA LEU A 107 -6.53 5.82 -4.62
C LEU A 107 -7.90 5.24 -5.00
N ASP A 108 -8.60 5.85 -5.97
CA ASP A 108 -9.92 5.37 -6.39
C ASP A 108 -9.85 3.97 -7.01
N GLN A 109 -8.82 3.71 -7.83
CA GLN A 109 -8.59 2.38 -8.38
C GLN A 109 -8.27 1.36 -7.28
N ALA A 110 -7.36 1.71 -6.37
CA ALA A 110 -7.04 0.85 -5.23
C ALA A 110 -8.30 0.54 -4.39
N ARG A 111 -9.15 1.55 -4.15
CA ARG A 111 -10.39 1.38 -3.39
C ARG A 111 -11.40 0.48 -4.10
N ALA A 112 -11.61 0.69 -5.40
CA ALA A 112 -12.56 -0.10 -6.20
C ALA A 112 -12.14 -1.57 -6.26
N GLU A 113 -10.85 -1.82 -6.51
CA GLU A 113 -10.34 -3.17 -6.71
C GLU A 113 -10.14 -3.92 -5.40
N LEU A 114 -9.58 -3.29 -4.36
CA LEU A 114 -9.36 -3.99 -3.10
C LEU A 114 -10.68 -4.39 -2.44
N ARG A 115 -11.78 -3.66 -2.68
CA ARG A 115 -13.10 -3.90 -2.07
C ARG A 115 -13.60 -5.34 -2.25
N GLN A 116 -13.19 -6.04 -3.31
CA GLN A 116 -13.55 -7.44 -3.54
C GLN A 116 -13.04 -8.38 -2.44
N PHE A 117 -12.00 -7.98 -1.69
CA PHE A 117 -11.40 -8.76 -0.61
C PHE A 117 -12.00 -8.44 0.77
N ARG A 118 -13.11 -7.73 0.83
CA ARG A 118 -13.75 -7.39 2.11
C ARG A 118 -14.50 -8.61 2.65
N LEU A 119 -14.08 -9.08 3.81
CA LEU A 119 -14.75 -10.18 4.52
C LEU A 119 -16.09 -9.69 5.07
N GLY A 120 -17.17 -10.43 4.78
CA GLY A 120 -18.52 -10.08 5.19
C GLY A 120 -19.32 -9.22 4.21
N ALA A 121 -18.83 -9.00 2.99
CA ALA A 121 -19.69 -8.60 1.88
C ALA A 121 -20.40 -9.84 1.32
N ALA A 122 -21.30 -10.43 2.12
CA ALA A 122 -22.32 -11.32 1.58
C ALA A 122 -23.24 -10.47 0.70
N VAL A 123 -23.20 -10.73 -0.61
CA VAL A 123 -24.38 -10.57 -1.46
C VAL A 123 -24.85 -11.98 -1.77
#